data_AF-A0A5B7CDD8-F1
#
_entry.id   AF-A0A5B7CDD8-F1
#
_cell.length_a   1.000
_cell.length_b   1.000
_cell.length_c   1.000
_cell.angle_alpha   90.00
_cell.angle_beta   90.00
_cell.angle_gamma   90.00
#
_symmetry.space_group_name_H-M   'P 1'
#
loop_
_entity.id
_entity.type
_entity.pdbx_description
1 polymer ?
#
loop_
_entity_poly.entity_id
_entity_poly.type
_entity_poly.pdbx_seq_one_letter_code
_entity_poly.pdbx_strand_id
1 'polypeptide(L)'
;LSLSLSLSMEGHATKRRRVYSLEPTKLLHASFPRKYVNHLVPALQNIKMEQISSSDHEKDNCEFKQIVRYEVNMALALSAQGFAWSHALKDKLQSGVNEEKIHLLPQKGTCMIEEINVHHDSLPMPQLQKPPVYTKLCPNQNLKLKTIKEAAKDSEEDEEKHITRRLNFLRNLLPGGNAMGVDEMLKEVGSYLVCLELQVNILRCLVEKH
;
A
#
# COMPACT_ATOMS: atom_id res chain seq x y z
N LEU A 1 25.39 -65.13 23.94
CA LEU A 1 24.26 -65.07 24.88
C LEU A 1 24.20 -63.66 25.47
N SER A 2 23.01 -63.07 25.37
CA SER A 2 22.47 -61.89 26.06
C SER A 2 23.13 -60.51 25.94
N LEU A 3 22.43 -59.70 25.14
CA LEU A 3 22.11 -58.27 25.32
C LEU A 3 21.82 -57.89 26.78
N SER A 4 22.14 -56.64 27.16
CA SER A 4 21.21 -55.73 27.87
C SER A 4 21.66 -54.27 27.74
N LEU A 5 20.82 -53.50 27.07
CA LEU A 5 20.76 -52.04 27.02
C LEU A 5 20.53 -51.43 28.41
N SER A 6 21.06 -50.22 28.60
CA SER A 6 20.28 -49.11 29.18
C SER A 6 20.95 -47.77 28.85
N LEU A 7 20.47 -47.14 27.77
CA LEU A 7 20.54 -45.71 27.54
C LEU A 7 19.71 -45.00 28.63
N SER A 8 20.27 -43.97 29.26
CA SER A 8 19.46 -42.88 29.80
C SER A 8 19.98 -41.57 29.21
N MET A 9 19.32 -41.10 28.15
CA MET A 9 19.49 -39.77 27.59
C MET A 9 18.33 -38.91 28.10
N GLU A 10 18.56 -38.14 29.14
CA GLU A 10 17.63 -37.12 29.62
C GLU A 10 17.70 -35.92 28.65
N GLY A 11 16.95 -36.01 27.55
CA GLY A 11 16.84 -34.95 26.56
C GLY A 11 15.83 -33.89 26.99
N HIS A 12 16.30 -32.80 27.62
CA HIS A 12 15.47 -31.60 27.79
C HIS A 12 15.23 -30.93 26.43
N ALA A 13 14.11 -31.27 25.79
CA ALA A 13 13.61 -30.60 24.60
C ALA A 13 13.20 -29.16 24.95
N THR A 14 14.14 -28.23 24.87
CA THR A 14 13.81 -26.80 24.83
C THR A 14 13.02 -26.54 23.55
N LYS A 15 11.70 -26.35 23.71
CA LYS A 15 10.78 -25.96 22.63
C LYS A 15 11.20 -24.59 22.12
N ARG A 16 12.11 -24.56 21.14
CA ARG A 16 12.40 -23.34 20.37
C ARG A 16 11.13 -22.97 19.63
N ARG A 17 10.45 -21.94 20.14
CA ARG A 17 9.31 -21.29 19.47
C ARG A 17 9.84 -20.77 18.14
N ARG A 18 9.46 -21.41 17.02
CA ARG A 18 9.74 -20.87 15.69
C ARG A 18 8.87 -19.63 15.54
N VAL A 19 9.47 -18.46 15.76
CA VAL A 19 8.83 -17.19 15.42
C VAL A 19 8.88 -17.12 13.90
N TYR A 20 7.76 -17.45 13.26
CA TYR A 20 7.60 -17.20 11.83
C TYR A 20 7.57 -15.68 11.64
N SER A 21 8.45 -15.17 10.78
CA SER A 21 8.33 -13.81 10.27
C SER A 21 6.94 -13.69 9.63
N LEU A 22 6.09 -12.85 10.22
CA LEU A 22 4.81 -12.53 9.60
C LEU A 22 5.12 -11.82 8.30
N GLU A 23 4.55 -12.28 7.19
CA GLU A 23 4.65 -11.54 5.94
C GLU A 23 4.17 -10.09 6.19
N PRO A 24 4.93 -9.08 5.75
CA PRO A 24 4.58 -7.67 5.92
C PRO A 24 3.14 -7.34 5.54
N THR A 25 2.59 -8.04 4.54
CA THR A 25 1.22 -7.93 4.06
C THR A 25 0.17 -8.23 5.15
N LYS A 26 0.36 -9.27 5.98
CA LYS A 26 -0.62 -9.64 7.03
C LYS A 26 -0.67 -8.61 8.16
N LEU A 27 0.49 -8.07 8.53
CA LEU A 27 0.59 -7.02 9.55
C LEU A 27 0.00 -5.70 9.04
N LEU A 28 0.17 -5.41 7.75
CA LEU A 28 -0.45 -4.28 7.07
C LEU A 28 -1.97 -4.39 7.13
N HIS A 29 -2.57 -5.52 6.73
CA HIS A 29 -4.02 -5.71 6.79
C HIS A 29 -4.63 -5.51 8.20
N ALA A 30 -3.89 -5.87 9.26
CA ALA A 30 -4.38 -5.73 10.63
C ALA A 30 -4.25 -4.29 11.18
N SER A 31 -3.13 -3.61 10.89
CA SER A 31 -2.82 -2.32 11.51
C SER A 31 -3.24 -1.12 10.68
N PHE A 32 -3.23 -1.24 9.35
CA PHE A 32 -3.55 -0.15 8.43
C PHE A 32 -4.96 0.41 8.64
N PRO A 33 -6.04 -0.40 8.71
CA PRO A 33 -7.39 0.16 8.83
C PRO A 33 -7.59 0.98 10.10
N ARG A 34 -7.02 0.51 11.23
CA ARG A 34 -7.09 1.22 12.51
C ARG A 34 -6.39 2.57 12.42
N LYS A 35 -5.16 2.62 11.88
CA LYS A 35 -4.42 3.87 11.68
C LYS A 35 -5.16 4.83 10.75
N TYR A 36 -5.67 4.30 9.63
CA TYR A 36 -6.32 5.11 8.60
C TYR A 36 -7.59 5.78 9.13
N VAL A 37 -8.46 5.02 9.80
CA VAL A 37 -9.69 5.56 10.41
C VAL A 37 -9.37 6.55 11.54
N ASN A 38 -8.37 6.25 12.37
CA ASN A 38 -7.96 7.12 13.48
C ASN A 38 -7.46 8.49 13.01
N HIS A 39 -6.80 8.57 11.86
CA HIS A 39 -6.39 9.85 11.27
C HIS A 39 -7.54 10.52 10.51
N LEU A 40 -8.27 9.75 9.70
CA LEU A 40 -9.23 10.30 8.78
C LEU A 40 -10.49 10.84 9.47
N VAL A 41 -11.09 10.09 10.39
CA VAL A 41 -12.39 10.46 10.98
C VAL A 41 -12.31 11.79 11.74
N PRO A 42 -11.35 12.01 12.64
CA PRO A 42 -11.22 13.31 13.33
C PRO A 42 -10.95 14.45 12.36
N ALA A 43 -10.10 14.24 11.34
CA ALA A 43 -9.80 15.26 10.35
C ALA A 43 -11.07 15.69 9.58
N LEU A 44 -11.87 14.73 9.10
CA LEU A 44 -13.11 15.03 8.38
C LEU A 44 -14.16 15.72 9.26
N GLN A 45 -14.23 15.38 10.55
CA GLN A 45 -15.12 16.05 11.50
C GLN A 45 -14.73 17.52 11.69
N ASN A 46 -13.43 17.81 11.77
CA ASN A 46 -12.94 19.17 11.92
C ASN A 46 -13.30 20.03 10.69
N ILE A 47 -13.14 19.50 9.47
CA ILE A 47 -13.51 20.24 8.25
C ILE A 47 -15.01 20.59 8.24
N LYS A 48 -15.88 19.66 8.67
CA LYS A 48 -17.33 19.90 8.73
C LYS A 48 -17.70 21.05 9.67
N MET A 49 -16.99 21.20 10.78
CA MET A 49 -17.26 22.27 11.76
C MET A 49 -16.83 23.65 11.24
N GLU A 50 -15.75 23.71 10.47
CA GLU A 50 -15.25 24.96 9.87
C GLU A 50 -16.18 25.47 8.75
N GLN A 51 -16.76 24.57 7.95
CA GLN A 51 -17.71 24.94 6.88
C GLN A 51 -19.00 25.58 7.37
N ILE A 52 -19.47 25.28 8.58
CA ILE A 52 -20.67 25.92 9.14
C ILE A 52 -20.40 27.43 9.40
N SER A 53 -19.12 27.82 9.45
CA SER A 53 -18.69 29.18 9.79
C SER A 53 -18.40 30.09 8.58
N SER A 54 -18.28 29.56 7.35
CA SER A 54 -18.04 30.36 6.13
C SER A 54 -19.22 30.26 5.14
N SER A 55 -19.73 31.42 4.74
CA SER A 55 -20.95 31.58 3.96
C SER A 55 -20.62 32.19 2.58
N ASP A 56 -19.93 31.48 1.69
CA ASP A 56 -19.79 31.87 0.28
C ASP A 56 -19.82 30.65 -0.67
N HIS A 57 -20.84 30.54 -1.51
CA HIS A 57 -21.34 29.24 -1.97
C HIS A 57 -20.65 28.54 -3.17
N GLU A 58 -19.64 29.12 -3.81
CA GLU A 58 -19.00 28.47 -4.99
C GLU A 58 -17.49 28.26 -4.90
N LYS A 59 -16.73 29.21 -4.35
CA LYS A 59 -15.28 29.05 -4.15
C LYS A 59 -14.98 27.97 -3.10
N ASP A 60 -15.85 27.85 -2.11
CA ASP A 60 -15.73 26.96 -0.95
C ASP A 60 -15.79 25.47 -1.33
N ASN A 61 -16.44 25.09 -2.45
CA ASN A 61 -16.54 23.68 -2.84
C ASN A 61 -15.22 23.13 -3.41
N CYS A 62 -14.52 23.92 -4.22
CA CYS A 62 -13.22 23.54 -4.76
C CYS A 62 -12.16 23.44 -3.66
N GLU A 63 -12.18 24.39 -2.73
CA GLU A 63 -11.31 24.43 -1.55
C GLU A 63 -11.58 23.25 -0.62
N PHE A 64 -12.85 22.97 -0.31
CA PHE A 64 -13.24 21.81 0.49
C PHE A 64 -12.75 20.49 -0.10
N LYS A 65 -12.94 20.29 -1.42
CA LYS A 65 -12.45 19.09 -2.11
C LYS A 65 -10.93 18.95 -2.00
N GLN A 66 -10.19 20.06 -2.05
CA GLN A 66 -8.73 20.05 -1.88
C GLN A 66 -8.33 19.68 -0.45
N ILE A 67 -9.00 20.22 0.56
CA ILE A 67 -8.76 19.90 1.98
C ILE A 67 -9.08 18.43 2.24
N VAL A 68 -10.25 17.93 1.82
CA VAL A 68 -10.61 16.51 1.97
C VAL A 68 -9.60 15.61 1.27
N ARG A 69 -9.17 15.96 0.04
CA ARG A 69 -8.15 15.20 -0.68
C ARG A 69 -6.81 15.20 0.06
N TYR A 70 -6.41 16.32 0.65
CA TYR A 70 -5.21 16.44 1.46
C TYR A 70 -5.28 15.50 2.67
N GLU A 71 -6.37 15.57 3.44
CA GLU A 71 -6.55 14.73 4.65
C GLU A 71 -6.58 13.24 4.32
N VAL A 72 -7.28 12.86 3.25
CA VAL A 72 -7.32 11.47 2.75
C VAL A 72 -5.92 10.98 2.37
N ASN A 73 -5.13 11.79 1.66
CA ASN A 73 -3.77 11.42 1.27
C ASN A 73 -2.81 11.40 2.47
N MET A 74 -2.98 12.31 3.43
CA MET A 74 -2.19 12.36 4.65
C MET A 74 -2.47 11.12 5.52
N ALA A 75 -3.74 10.77 5.71
CA ALA A 75 -4.13 9.55 6.41
C ALA A 75 -3.57 8.29 5.73
N LEU A 76 -3.58 8.23 4.39
CA LEU A 76 -2.97 7.14 3.63
C LEU A 76 -1.47 7.01 3.91
N ALA A 77 -0.74 8.13 3.85
CA ALA A 77 0.70 8.16 4.11
C ALA A 77 1.04 7.75 5.55
N LEU A 78 0.36 8.33 6.56
CA LEU A 78 0.60 8.03 7.97
C LEU A 78 0.27 6.58 8.35
N SER A 79 -0.73 5.99 7.69
CA SER A 79 -1.10 4.59 7.91
C SER A 79 -0.09 3.59 7.34
N ALA A 80 0.74 4.05 6.40
CA ALA A 80 1.66 3.25 5.61
C ALA A 80 3.15 3.55 5.91
N GLN A 81 3.48 4.12 7.08
CA GLN A 81 4.81 4.62 7.48
C GLN A 81 6.00 3.64 7.35
N GLY A 82 5.77 2.37 7.00
CA GLY A 82 6.84 1.39 6.72
C GLY A 82 7.34 1.38 5.26
N PHE A 83 6.77 2.22 4.39
CA PHE A 83 7.02 2.20 2.94
C PHE A 83 7.66 3.48 2.44
N ALA A 84 8.60 3.36 1.51
CA ALA A 84 9.29 4.50 0.91
C ALA A 84 8.29 5.42 0.16
N TRP A 85 7.29 4.86 -0.52
CA TRP A 85 6.27 5.68 -1.19
C TRP A 85 5.43 6.49 -0.21
N SER A 86 5.22 5.98 1.01
CA SER A 86 4.43 6.67 2.03
C SER A 86 5.15 7.92 2.54
N HIS A 87 6.47 7.83 2.72
CA HIS A 87 7.32 8.96 3.10
C HIS A 87 7.36 9.99 1.99
N ALA A 88 7.60 9.56 0.75
CA ALA A 88 7.60 10.47 -0.40
C ALA A 88 6.24 11.17 -0.60
N LEU A 89 5.13 10.46 -0.37
CA LEU A 89 3.79 11.06 -0.39
C LEU A 89 3.62 12.10 0.71
N LYS A 90 4.02 11.78 1.94
CA LYS A 90 3.99 12.72 3.07
C LYS A 90 4.82 13.96 2.81
N ASP A 91 6.05 13.79 2.33
CA ASP A 91 6.96 14.89 2.02
C ASP A 91 6.39 15.78 0.92
N LYS A 92 5.77 15.18 -0.12
CA LYS A 92 5.08 15.92 -1.17
C LYS A 92 3.91 16.74 -0.63
N LEU A 93 3.12 16.19 0.29
CA LEU A 93 1.99 16.89 0.91
C LEU A 93 2.47 18.04 1.81
N GLN A 94 3.60 17.88 2.50
CA GLN A 94 4.18 18.91 3.37
C GLN A 94 4.93 20.00 2.59
N SER A 95 5.59 19.63 1.49
CA SER A 95 6.29 20.58 0.60
C SER A 95 5.33 21.51 -0.13
N GLY A 96 4.13 21.02 -0.50
CA GLY A 96 3.10 21.82 -1.14
C GLY A 96 2.49 22.92 -0.25
N VAL A 97 2.75 22.91 1.06
CA VAL A 97 2.30 23.95 2.01
C VAL A 97 3.08 25.26 1.82
N ASN A 98 4.24 25.23 1.15
CA ASN A 98 5.17 26.36 1.12
C ASN A 98 5.17 27.19 -0.17
N GLU A 99 4.61 26.69 -1.29
CA GLU A 99 4.72 27.42 -2.57
C GLU A 99 3.46 28.21 -2.96
N GLU A 100 2.25 27.83 -2.56
CA GLU A 100 1.05 28.65 -2.78
C GLU A 100 -0.01 28.41 -1.69
N LYS A 101 -0.35 29.47 -0.93
CA LYS A 101 -1.43 29.60 0.08
C LYS A 101 -1.10 29.21 1.53
N ILE A 102 -0.43 30.16 2.20
CA ILE A 102 -0.68 30.44 3.62
C ILE A 102 -2.13 30.93 3.74
N HIS A 103 -3.10 30.04 3.95
CA HIS A 103 -4.40 30.35 4.59
C HIS A 103 -5.22 29.13 5.04
N LEU A 104 -4.76 27.87 4.86
CA LEU A 104 -5.64 26.69 5.06
C LEU A 104 -5.06 25.55 5.91
N LEU A 105 -4.28 25.82 6.96
CA LEU A 105 -4.01 24.74 7.93
C LEU A 105 -4.07 25.24 9.38
N PRO A 106 -4.91 24.64 10.24
CA PRO A 106 -4.80 24.80 11.68
C PRO A 106 -3.49 24.16 12.15
N GLN A 107 -2.60 24.98 12.68
CA GLN A 107 -1.49 24.50 13.49
C GLN A 107 -2.01 23.91 14.81
N LYS A 108 -1.25 22.91 15.28
CA LYS A 108 -1.14 22.42 16.67
C LYS A 108 -2.30 21.58 17.22
N GLY A 109 -2.03 20.27 17.25
CA GLY A 109 -2.54 19.35 18.25
C GLY A 109 -1.50 18.25 18.48
N THR A 110 -0.59 18.47 19.44
CA THR A 110 0.29 17.44 19.99
C THR A 110 -0.56 16.26 20.43
N CYS A 111 -0.38 15.07 19.84
CA CYS A 111 -0.98 13.86 20.39
C CYS A 111 0.13 12.93 20.85
N MET A 112 0.17 12.75 22.17
CA MET A 112 1.08 11.86 22.88
C MET A 112 0.90 10.43 22.35
N ILE A 113 2.02 9.75 22.15
CA ILE A 113 2.05 8.30 21.94
C ILE A 113 1.69 7.66 23.28
N GLU A 114 0.48 7.14 23.42
CA GLU A 114 0.16 6.14 24.45
C GLU A 114 0.11 4.76 23.80
N GLU A 115 1.10 3.95 24.14
CA GLU A 115 1.08 2.51 23.96
C GLU A 115 -0.06 1.93 24.82
N ILE A 116 -1.10 1.41 24.17
CA ILE A 116 -2.10 0.60 24.87
C ILE A 116 -2.01 -0.85 24.40
N ASN A 117 -1.74 -1.67 25.41
CA ASN A 117 -1.60 -3.11 25.44
C ASN A 117 -2.88 -3.84 24.99
N VAL A 118 -2.67 -5.09 24.61
CA VAL A 118 -3.49 -5.97 23.76
C VAL A 118 -4.87 -6.33 24.35
N HIS A 119 -5.91 -6.40 23.50
CA HIS A 119 -6.92 -7.46 23.61
C HIS A 119 -7.30 -7.99 22.22
N HIS A 120 -7.14 -9.31 22.07
CA HIS A 120 -7.43 -10.08 20.87
C HIS A 120 -8.91 -10.43 20.84
N ASP A 121 -9.70 -9.67 20.09
CA ASP A 121 -11.01 -10.14 19.63
C ASP A 121 -10.92 -10.51 18.15
N SER A 122 -11.03 -11.81 17.92
CA SER A 122 -10.99 -12.41 16.59
C SER A 122 -12.34 -12.17 15.91
N LEU A 123 -12.38 -11.28 14.93
CA LEU A 123 -13.51 -11.14 14.01
C LEU A 123 -13.21 -11.86 12.68
N PRO A 124 -14.26 -12.38 12.00
CA PRO A 124 -14.11 -13.38 10.95
C PRO A 124 -13.55 -12.79 9.66
N MET A 125 -12.58 -13.51 9.10
CA MET A 125 -11.89 -13.22 7.85
C MET A 125 -12.80 -13.51 6.65
N PRO A 126 -12.99 -12.58 5.69
CA PRO A 126 -13.61 -12.89 4.41
C PRO A 126 -12.68 -13.78 3.58
N GLN A 127 -13.20 -14.91 3.09
CA GLN A 127 -12.45 -15.87 2.28
C GLN A 127 -12.15 -15.29 0.90
N LEU A 128 -10.86 -15.13 0.60
CA LEU A 128 -10.35 -14.77 -0.71
C LEU A 128 -10.61 -15.93 -1.69
N GLN A 129 -11.49 -15.72 -2.67
CA GLN A 129 -11.73 -16.68 -3.75
C GLN A 129 -10.51 -16.77 -4.67
N LYS A 130 -10.16 -18.00 -5.06
CA LYS A 130 -9.01 -18.35 -5.91
C LYS A 130 -9.16 -17.76 -7.33
N PRO A 131 -8.06 -17.40 -8.02
CA PRO A 131 -8.11 -16.96 -9.40
C PRO A 131 -8.48 -18.12 -10.34
N PRO A 132 -9.25 -17.89 -11.42
CA PRO A 132 -9.53 -18.92 -12.40
C PRO A 132 -8.29 -19.20 -13.24
N VAL A 133 -7.91 -20.47 -13.23
CA VAL A 133 -6.95 -21.09 -14.15
C VAL A 133 -7.54 -21.04 -15.56
N TYR A 134 -6.83 -20.46 -16.51
CA TYR A 134 -7.05 -20.72 -17.94
C TYR A 134 -5.74 -21.15 -18.60
N THR A 135 -5.52 -22.47 -18.60
CA THR A 135 -4.73 -23.17 -19.62
C THR A 135 -5.67 -23.59 -20.75
N LYS A 136 -5.44 -23.07 -21.97
CA LYS A 136 -5.73 -23.81 -23.22
C LYS A 136 -4.64 -23.54 -24.26
N LEU A 137 -3.80 -24.56 -24.44
CA LEU A 137 -2.98 -24.85 -25.61
C LEU A 137 -3.93 -25.24 -26.78
N CYS A 138 -3.75 -24.74 -28.02
CA CYS A 138 -3.05 -25.32 -29.19
C CYS A 138 -3.70 -24.71 -30.49
N PRO A 139 -3.33 -25.04 -31.76
CA PRO A 139 -2.02 -25.16 -32.43
C PRO A 139 -1.96 -24.47 -33.84
N ASN A 140 -0.75 -24.19 -34.32
CA ASN A 140 -0.23 -24.08 -35.71
C ASN A 140 -1.07 -23.50 -36.86
N GLN A 141 -0.54 -22.43 -37.50
CA GLN A 141 -0.53 -22.32 -38.97
C GLN A 141 0.82 -21.79 -39.50
N ASN A 142 1.53 -22.73 -40.14
CA ASN A 142 2.46 -22.60 -41.26
C ASN A 142 3.79 -21.82 -41.10
N LEU A 143 4.82 -22.64 -40.89
CA LEU A 143 6.20 -22.43 -41.33
C LEU A 143 6.28 -21.81 -42.74
N LYS A 144 6.81 -20.59 -42.82
CA LYS A 144 7.51 -20.12 -44.03
C LYS A 144 8.93 -19.77 -43.64
N LEU A 145 9.78 -20.79 -43.69
CA LEU A 145 11.22 -20.68 -43.61
C LEU A 145 11.72 -19.89 -44.83
N LYS A 146 12.11 -18.62 -44.63
CA LYS A 146 13.00 -17.90 -45.54
C LYS A 146 14.00 -17.07 -44.74
N THR A 147 15.25 -17.52 -44.85
CA THR A 147 16.51 -16.79 -44.73
C THR A 147 16.84 -16.17 -43.37
N ILE A 148 17.73 -16.85 -42.65
CA ILE A 148 18.33 -16.50 -41.37
C ILE A 148 19.48 -15.51 -41.59
N LYS A 149 19.58 -14.54 -40.66
CA LYS A 149 20.66 -13.57 -40.38
C LYS A 149 20.41 -12.16 -40.91
N GLU A 150 19.45 -11.47 -40.31
CA GLU A 150 19.48 -10.00 -40.08
C GLU A 150 18.24 -9.48 -39.31
N ALA A 151 17.21 -10.29 -39.09
CA ALA A 151 15.96 -9.88 -38.43
C ALA A 151 15.91 -10.05 -36.88
N ALA A 152 16.97 -10.54 -36.23
CA ALA A 152 16.95 -10.80 -34.78
C ALA A 152 17.30 -9.57 -33.93
N LYS A 153 17.96 -8.56 -34.51
CA LYS A 153 18.45 -7.39 -33.76
C LYS A 153 17.39 -6.30 -33.59
N ASP A 154 16.46 -6.21 -34.54
CA ASP A 154 15.36 -5.22 -34.55
C ASP A 154 14.26 -5.55 -33.53
N SER A 155 14.08 -6.83 -33.19
CA SER A 155 13.06 -7.30 -32.24
C SER A 155 13.40 -7.00 -30.78
N GLU A 156 14.67 -7.12 -30.39
CA GLU A 156 15.09 -6.93 -29.00
C GLU A 156 15.09 -5.44 -28.59
N GLU A 157 15.45 -4.55 -29.51
CA GLU A 157 15.45 -3.10 -29.27
C GLU A 157 14.03 -2.56 -29.02
N ASP A 158 13.03 -3.11 -29.70
CA ASP A 158 11.63 -2.75 -29.51
C ASP A 158 11.05 -3.26 -28.18
N GLU A 159 11.45 -4.46 -27.74
CA GLU A 159 11.09 -4.98 -26.42
C GLU A 159 11.69 -4.14 -25.29
N GLU A 160 12.97 -3.77 -25.38
CA GLU A 160 13.64 -2.93 -24.39
C GLU A 160 12.99 -1.54 -24.28
N LYS A 161 12.66 -0.91 -25.43
CA LYS A 161 11.91 0.35 -25.47
C LYS A 161 10.54 0.20 -24.79
N HIS A 162 9.84 -0.90 -25.04
CA HIS A 162 8.54 -1.15 -24.42
C HIS A 162 8.65 -1.34 -22.90
N ILE A 163 9.64 -2.10 -22.41
CA ILE A 163 9.91 -2.29 -20.98
C ILE A 163 10.22 -0.94 -20.32
N THR A 164 11.09 -0.14 -20.93
CA THR A 164 11.47 1.18 -20.43
C THR A 164 10.27 2.12 -20.29
N ARG A 165 9.38 2.15 -21.29
CA ARG A 165 8.13 2.94 -21.22
C ARG A 165 7.24 2.50 -20.06
N ARG A 166 7.08 1.19 -19.83
CA ARG A 166 6.29 0.66 -18.71
C ARG A 166 6.90 0.99 -17.36
N LEU A 167 8.22 0.90 -17.23
CA LEU A 167 8.92 1.28 -15.99
C LEU A 167 8.76 2.79 -15.71
N ASN A 168 8.91 3.64 -16.72
CA ASN A 168 8.70 5.08 -16.55
C ASN A 168 7.26 5.42 -16.17
N PHE A 169 6.28 4.70 -16.74
CA PHE A 169 4.89 4.85 -16.32
C PHE A 169 4.71 4.50 -14.83
N LEU A 170 5.28 3.39 -14.36
CA LEU A 170 5.22 3.00 -12.95
C LEU A 170 5.88 4.03 -12.03
N ARG A 171 7.05 4.59 -12.42
CA ARG A 171 7.72 5.65 -11.66
C ARG A 171 6.85 6.88 -11.45
N ASN A 172 6.09 7.25 -12.47
CA ASN A 172 5.19 8.41 -12.42
C ASN A 172 3.91 8.15 -11.62
N LEU A 173 3.49 6.89 -11.51
CA LEU A 173 2.29 6.50 -10.76
C LEU A 173 2.57 6.38 -9.25
N LEU A 174 3.75 5.87 -8.89
CA LEU A 174 4.15 5.66 -7.50
C LEU A 174 4.65 6.97 -6.87
N PRO A 175 4.12 7.40 -5.70
CA PRO A 175 4.70 8.52 -4.98
C PRO A 175 6.19 8.27 -4.68
N GLY A 176 7.06 9.18 -5.12
CA GLY A 176 8.52 9.03 -5.00
C GLY A 176 9.16 8.03 -5.96
N GLY A 177 8.43 7.47 -6.93
CA GLY A 177 8.94 6.42 -7.82
C GLY A 177 10.17 6.84 -8.66
N ASN A 178 10.34 8.14 -8.94
CA ASN A 178 11.52 8.67 -9.62
C ASN A 178 12.80 8.63 -8.76
N ALA A 179 12.67 8.58 -7.44
CA ALA A 179 13.80 8.51 -6.52
C ALA A 179 14.21 7.06 -6.18
N MET A 180 13.38 6.07 -6.54
CA MET A 180 13.58 4.66 -6.19
C MET A 180 14.30 3.88 -7.30
N GLY A 181 15.10 2.89 -6.90
CA GLY A 181 15.62 1.88 -7.81
C GLY A 181 14.50 0.98 -8.37
N VAL A 182 14.73 0.30 -9.49
CA VAL A 182 13.70 -0.55 -10.14
C VAL A 182 13.19 -1.65 -9.20
N ASP A 183 14.09 -2.37 -8.52
CA ASP A 183 13.72 -3.47 -7.63
C ASP A 183 12.92 -3.01 -6.40
N GLU A 184 13.30 -1.87 -5.84
CA GLU A 184 12.58 -1.22 -4.74
C GLU A 184 11.21 -0.75 -5.21
N MET A 185 11.15 -0.02 -6.32
CA MET A 185 9.91 0.48 -6.92
C MET A 185 8.90 -0.66 -7.14
N LEU A 186 9.33 -1.81 -7.67
CA LEU A 186 8.42 -2.95 -7.90
C LEU A 186 7.85 -3.53 -6.59
N LYS A 187 8.63 -3.57 -5.52
CA LYS A 187 8.16 -3.99 -4.18
C LYS A 187 7.18 -2.95 -3.59
N GLU A 188 7.54 -1.68 -3.70
CA GLU A 188 6.75 -0.56 -3.21
C GLU A 188 5.40 -0.45 -3.93
N VAL A 189 5.35 -0.68 -5.25
CA VAL A 189 4.10 -0.76 -6.03
C VAL A 189 3.14 -1.81 -5.43
N GLY A 190 3.65 -2.98 -5.04
CA GLY A 190 2.83 -4.01 -4.40
C GLY A 190 2.18 -3.51 -3.10
N SER A 191 2.95 -2.88 -2.23
CA SER A 191 2.43 -2.32 -0.98
C SER A 191 1.46 -1.15 -1.19
N TYR A 192 1.74 -0.30 -2.19
CA TYR A 192 0.89 0.84 -2.52
C TYR A 192 -0.48 0.38 -3.01
N LEU A 193 -0.53 -0.62 -3.89
CA LEU A 193 -1.79 -1.23 -4.36
C LEU A 193 -2.63 -1.78 -3.21
N VAL A 194 -2.01 -2.52 -2.27
CA VAL A 194 -2.72 -3.07 -1.10
C VAL A 194 -3.29 -1.94 -0.23
N CYS A 195 -2.51 -0.88 0.03
CA CYS A 195 -2.99 0.26 0.81
C CYS A 195 -4.12 1.02 0.10
N LEU A 196 -4.08 1.16 -1.22
CA LEU A 196 -5.17 1.76 -2.01
C LEU A 196 -6.44 0.91 -1.95
N GLU A 197 -6.32 -0.40 -2.07
CA GLU A 197 -7.47 -1.31 -1.94
C GLU A 197 -8.11 -1.21 -0.55
N LEU A 198 -7.30 -1.22 0.51
CA LEU A 198 -7.77 -1.03 1.87
C LEU A 198 -8.43 0.33 2.08
N GLN A 199 -7.83 1.41 1.56
CA GLN A 199 -8.40 2.74 1.60
C GLN A 199 -9.81 2.76 0.98
N VAL A 200 -9.96 2.24 -0.24
CA VAL A 200 -11.25 2.23 -0.94
C VAL A 200 -12.28 1.41 -0.16
N ASN A 201 -11.88 0.26 0.38
CA ASN A 201 -12.77 -0.58 1.19
C ASN A 201 -13.23 0.12 2.46
N ILE A 202 -12.32 0.79 3.18
CA ILE A 202 -12.67 1.54 4.40
C ILE A 202 -13.59 2.70 4.07
N LEU A 203 -13.27 3.50 3.04
CA LEU A 203 -14.09 4.63 2.62
C LEU A 203 -15.50 4.18 2.22
N ARG A 204 -15.60 3.06 1.49
CA ARG A 204 -16.89 2.45 1.16
C ARG A 204 -17.68 2.09 2.42
N CYS A 205 -17.07 1.43 3.40
CA CYS A 205 -17.72 1.10 4.67
C CYS A 205 -18.16 2.33 5.47
N LEU A 206 -17.47 3.46 5.34
CA LEU A 206 -17.87 4.72 6.00
C LEU A 206 -19.07 5.38 5.30
N VAL A 207 -19.18 5.24 3.98
CA VAL A 207 -20.28 5.83 3.18
C VAL A 207 -21.54 4.97 3.23
N GLU A 208 -21.44 3.64 3.18
CA GLU A 208 -22.58 2.70 3.17
C GLU A 208 -23.36 2.64 4.49
N LYS A 209 -22.92 3.34 5.55
CA LYS A 209 -23.58 3.36 6.86
C LYS A 209 -24.61 4.49 7.04
N HIS A 210 -25.13 5.04 5.95
CA HIS A 210 -26.22 6.02 5.91
C HIS A 210 -27.28 5.62 4.90
#